data_AF-W7E2R3-F1
#
_entry.id   AF-W7E2R3-F1
#
_cell.length_a   1.000
_cell.length_b   1.000
_cell.length_c   1.000
_cell.angle_alpha   90.00
_cell.angle_beta   90.00
_cell.angle_gamma   90.00
#
_symmetry.space_group_name_H-M   'P 1'
#
loop_
_entity.id
_entity.type
_entity.pdbx_description
1 polymer ?
#
loop_
_entity_poly.entity_id
_entity_poly.type
_entity_poly.pdbx_seq_one_letter_code
_entity_poly.pdbx_strand_id
1 'polypeptide(L)'
;IGAVASILQIAQIGTQLSIGLFQVADAIASANQETSYIAKDVALFCQVLKDLAKAMEFGQKAQLFRQDAFDTSIKIVDECKRVFAEIEDILKKATKSDNPLAGRFRLPTGHKIMWIFRKGKVEFFRRLLESLKSTILVELAVLNYAIKVTSHLS
;
A
#
# COMPACT_ATOMS: atom_id res chain seq x y z
N ILE A 1 -7.82 7.82 16.49
CA ILE A 1 -7.06 8.21 15.27
C ILE A 1 -8.11 8.46 14.18
N GLY A 2 -8.15 9.65 13.57
CA GLY A 2 -9.14 9.97 12.53
C GLY A 2 -8.87 9.22 11.22
N ALA A 3 -9.89 9.06 10.36
CA ALA A 3 -9.81 8.29 9.11
C ALA A 3 -8.60 8.66 8.24
N VAL A 4 -8.35 9.97 8.06
CA VAL A 4 -7.20 10.51 7.33
C VAL A 4 -5.87 10.02 7.92
N ALA A 5 -5.70 10.12 9.23
CA ALA A 5 -4.48 9.71 9.91
C ALA A 5 -4.25 8.19 9.82
N SER A 6 -5.31 7.38 9.90
CA SER A 6 -5.23 5.93 9.72
C SER A 6 -4.78 5.55 8.30
N ILE A 7 -5.34 6.20 7.27
CA ILE A 7 -4.95 6.00 5.87
C ILE A 7 -3.48 6.37 5.65
N LEU A 8 -3.06 7.54 6.15
CA LEU A 8 -1.67 7.99 6.03
C LEU A 8 -0.67 7.03 6.68
N GLN A 9 -0.99 6.53 7.87
CA GLN A 9 -0.14 5.56 8.57
C GLN A 9 0.04 4.28 7.75
N ILE A 10 -1.04 3.73 7.21
CA ILE A 10 -0.97 2.50 6.40
C ILE A 10 -0.24 2.74 5.08
N ALA A 11 -0.45 3.88 4.43
CA ALA A 11 0.30 4.25 3.24
C ALA A 11 1.81 4.38 3.52
N GLN A 12 2.19 4.88 4.69
CA GLN A 12 3.59 4.97 5.11
C GLN A 12 4.21 3.59 5.34
N ILE A 13 3.52 2.69 6.05
CA ILE A 13 3.96 1.30 6.26
C ILE A 13 4.14 0.59 4.91
N GLY A 14 3.13 0.64 4.03
CA GLY A 14 3.22 0.02 2.71
C GLY A 14 4.33 0.61 1.83
N THR A 15 4.61 1.91 1.94
CA THR A 15 5.76 2.53 1.26
C THR A 15 7.08 1.91 1.73
N GLN A 16 7.25 1.67 3.04
CA GLN A 16 8.46 1.04 3.57
C GLN A 16 8.58 -0.42 3.11
N LEU A 17 7.48 -1.17 3.12
CA LEU A 17 7.46 -2.55 2.61
C LEU A 17 7.83 -2.62 1.12
N SER A 18 7.35 -1.68 0.30
CA SER A 18 7.74 -1.56 -1.11
C SER A 18 9.27 -1.38 -1.26
N ILE A 19 9.87 -0.50 -0.46
CA ILE A 19 11.33 -0.30 -0.45
C ILE A 19 12.06 -1.59 -0.08
N GLY A 20 11.60 -2.29 0.96
CA GLY A 20 12.18 -3.58 1.37
C GLY A 20 12.09 -4.64 0.26
N LEU A 21 10.97 -4.71 -0.46
CA LEU A 21 10.79 -5.60 -1.60
C LEU A 21 11.75 -5.27 -2.76
N PHE A 22 11.95 -3.98 -3.07
CA PHE A 22 12.94 -3.56 -4.07
C PHE A 22 14.36 -3.96 -3.67
N GLN A 23 14.75 -3.76 -2.40
CA GLN A 23 16.07 -4.18 -1.91
C GLN A 23 16.29 -5.69 -2.04
N VAL A 24 15.25 -6.49 -1.78
CA VAL A 24 15.30 -7.95 -1.97
C VAL A 24 15.42 -8.31 -3.44
N ALA A 25 14.70 -7.62 -4.32
CA ALA A 25 14.78 -7.84 -5.77
C ALA A 25 16.19 -7.52 -6.32
N ASP A 26 16.76 -6.38 -5.94
CA ASP A 26 18.09 -5.94 -6.39
C ASP A 26 19.21 -6.87 -5.91
N ALA A 27 19.12 -7.38 -4.68
CA ALA A 27 20.18 -8.18 -4.07
C ALA A 27 20.17 -9.66 -4.51
N ILE A 28 19.23 -10.08 -5.37
CA ILE A 28 19.17 -11.44 -5.91
C ILE A 28 19.18 -11.34 -7.43
N ALA A 29 20.32 -11.67 -8.05
CA ALA A 29 20.49 -11.65 -9.51
C ALA A 29 19.45 -12.51 -10.29
N SER A 30 18.76 -13.43 -9.62
CA SER A 30 17.66 -14.26 -10.14
C SER A 30 16.29 -14.00 -9.51
N ALA A 31 16.14 -13.03 -8.60
CA ALA A 31 14.82 -12.62 -8.14
C ALA A 31 14.13 -11.86 -9.26
N ASN A 32 13.33 -12.64 -9.98
CA ASN A 32 12.34 -12.30 -10.96
C ASN A 32 11.84 -10.85 -10.90
N GLN A 33 11.72 -10.27 -12.10
CA GLN A 33 10.87 -9.14 -12.48
C GLN A 33 9.59 -9.00 -11.63
N GLU A 34 8.96 -10.11 -11.26
CA GLU A 34 7.76 -10.21 -10.41
C GLU A 34 7.89 -9.52 -9.04
N THR A 35 9.00 -9.67 -8.31
CA THR A 35 9.18 -9.02 -7.00
C THR A 35 9.24 -7.50 -7.17
N SER A 36 9.96 -7.02 -8.19
CA SER A 36 10.00 -5.60 -8.54
C SER A 36 8.65 -5.07 -9.01
N TYR A 37 7.85 -5.87 -9.72
CA TYR A 37 6.48 -5.50 -10.10
C TYR A 37 5.59 -5.32 -8.88
N ILE A 38 5.67 -6.20 -7.88
CA ILE A 38 4.86 -6.07 -6.68
C ILE A 38 5.32 -4.92 -5.80
N ALA A 39 6.63 -4.73 -5.66
CA ALA A 39 7.18 -3.55 -4.99
C ALA A 39 6.62 -2.26 -5.62
N LYS A 40 6.57 -2.21 -6.96
CA LYS A 40 5.98 -1.10 -7.72
C LYS A 40 4.48 -0.96 -7.50
N ASP A 41 3.71 -2.05 -7.57
CA ASP A 41 2.26 -2.02 -7.39
C ASP A 41 1.88 -1.58 -5.96
N VAL A 42 2.62 -2.05 -4.93
CA VAL A 42 2.48 -1.58 -3.53
C VAL A 42 2.79 -0.09 -3.41
N ALA A 43 3.87 0.40 -4.03
CA ALA A 43 4.22 1.83 -4.02
C ALA A 43 3.12 2.69 -4.65
N LEU A 44 2.64 2.30 -5.82
CA LEU A 44 1.57 3.02 -6.53
C LEU A 44 0.28 3.04 -5.74
N PHE A 45 -0.09 1.91 -5.13
CA PHE A 45 -1.25 1.82 -4.26
C PHE A 45 -1.12 2.74 -3.03
N CYS A 46 0.04 2.76 -2.38
CA CYS A 46 0.30 3.65 -1.26
C CYS A 46 0.27 5.13 -1.65
N GLN A 47 0.65 5.46 -2.89
CA GLN A 47 0.52 6.82 -3.41
C GLN A 47 -0.96 7.20 -3.56
N VAL A 48 -1.79 6.30 -4.10
CA VAL A 48 -3.25 6.49 -4.20
C VAL A 48 -3.89 6.69 -2.81
N LEU A 49 -3.48 5.93 -1.79
CA LEU A 49 -3.93 6.15 -0.41
C LEU A 49 -3.56 7.55 0.13
N LYS A 50 -2.35 8.05 -0.16
CA LYS A 50 -1.95 9.41 0.25
C LYS A 50 -2.78 10.47 -0.44
N ASP A 51 -3.09 10.29 -1.71
CA ASP A 51 -3.89 11.26 -2.47
C ASP A 51 -5.37 11.24 -2.04
N LEU A 52 -5.91 10.07 -1.71
CA LEU A 52 -7.20 9.92 -1.02
C LEU A 52 -7.20 10.69 0.32
N ALA A 53 -6.19 10.48 1.16
CA ALA A 53 -6.11 11.14 2.46
C ALA A 53 -6.09 12.68 2.33
N LYS A 54 -5.39 13.23 1.34
CA LYS A 54 -5.40 14.68 1.04
C LYS A 54 -6.79 15.17 0.64
N ALA A 55 -7.49 14.45 -0.24
CA ALA A 55 -8.84 14.82 -0.67
C ALA A 55 -9.83 14.79 0.51
N MET A 56 -9.72 13.78 1.37
CA MET A 56 -10.51 13.67 2.59
C MET A 56 -10.23 14.82 3.58
N GLU A 57 -8.95 15.14 3.80
CA GLU A 57 -8.56 16.23 4.69
C GLU A 57 -9.10 17.58 4.21
N PHE A 58 -8.99 17.84 2.90
CA PHE A 58 -9.56 19.04 2.29
C PHE A 58 -11.08 19.11 2.52
N GLY A 59 -11.79 18.03 2.20
CA GLY A 59 -13.24 17.99 2.33
C GLY A 59 -13.74 18.11 3.77
N GLN A 60 -13.02 17.55 4.74
CA GLN A 60 -13.33 17.74 6.16
C GLN A 60 -13.11 19.20 6.60
N LYS A 61 -11.99 19.82 6.21
CA LYS A 61 -11.69 21.23 6.50
C LYS A 61 -12.74 22.17 5.89
N ALA A 62 -13.21 21.87 4.69
CA ALA A 62 -14.25 22.62 4.00
C ALA A 62 -15.69 22.23 4.45
N GLN A 63 -15.85 21.34 5.44
CA GLN A 63 -17.16 20.85 5.94
C GLN A 63 -18.07 20.27 4.84
N LEU A 64 -17.48 19.70 3.78
CA LEU A 64 -18.18 19.20 2.59
C LEU A 64 -18.73 17.78 2.77
N PHE A 65 -18.16 17.00 3.69
CA PHE A 65 -18.47 15.59 3.84
C PHE A 65 -18.87 15.25 5.28
N ARG A 66 -19.83 14.34 5.42
CA ARG A 66 -20.18 13.73 6.72
C ARG A 66 -19.06 12.79 7.18
N GLN A 67 -18.99 12.55 8.49
CA GLN A 67 -17.95 11.69 9.07
C GLN A 67 -17.99 10.23 8.57
N ASP A 68 -19.17 9.72 8.23
CA ASP A 68 -19.42 8.36 7.72
C ASP A 68 -19.10 8.20 6.22
N ALA A 69 -18.85 9.31 5.50
CA ALA A 69 -18.54 9.30 4.07
C ALA A 69 -17.26 8.51 3.71
N PHE A 70 -16.45 8.15 4.73
CA PHE A 70 -15.16 7.49 4.58
C PHE A 70 -15.10 6.09 5.20
N ASP A 71 -16.24 5.51 5.59
CA ASP A 71 -16.30 4.17 6.19
C ASP A 71 -15.77 3.09 5.24
N THR A 72 -15.99 3.25 3.94
CA THR A 72 -15.45 2.37 2.90
C THR A 72 -13.92 2.44 2.86
N SER A 73 -13.37 3.66 2.85
CA SER A 73 -11.92 3.90 2.94
C SER A 73 -11.30 3.27 4.18
N ILE A 74 -11.96 3.35 5.34
CA ILE A 74 -11.50 2.71 6.60
C ILE A 74 -11.45 1.18 6.44
N LYS A 75 -12.49 0.56 5.87
CA LYS A 75 -12.52 -0.90 5.64
C LYS A 75 -11.42 -1.36 4.70
N ILE A 76 -11.17 -0.58 3.63
CA ILE A 76 -10.07 -0.85 2.69
C ILE A 76 -8.72 -0.80 3.41
N VAL A 77 -8.51 0.18 4.30
CA VAL A 77 -7.29 0.29 5.11
C VAL A 77 -7.10 -0.92 6.03
N ASP A 78 -8.17 -1.46 6.62
CA ASP A 78 -8.07 -2.66 7.45
C ASP A 78 -7.71 -3.92 6.66
N GLU A 79 -8.20 -4.06 5.42
CA GLU A 79 -7.75 -5.14 4.54
C GLU A 79 -6.28 -4.94 4.10
N CYS A 80 -5.83 -3.70 3.91
CA CYS A 80 -4.43 -3.39 3.61
C CYS A 80 -3.50 -3.82 4.75
N LYS A 81 -3.92 -3.66 6.02
CA LYS A 81 -3.13 -4.11 7.18
C LYS A 81 -2.81 -5.59 7.12
N ARG A 82 -3.80 -6.42 6.74
CA ARG A 82 -3.62 -7.88 6.63
C ARG A 82 -2.61 -8.21 5.53
N VAL A 83 -2.78 -7.62 4.35
CA VAL A 83 -1.88 -7.81 3.20
C VAL A 83 -0.46 -7.37 3.54
N PHE A 84 -0.31 -6.20 4.14
CA PHE A 84 0.99 -5.63 4.50
C PHE A 84 1.70 -6.43 5.59
N ALA A 85 0.96 -6.96 6.57
CA ALA A 85 1.53 -7.85 7.59
C ALA A 85 2.08 -9.15 6.96
N GLU A 86 1.39 -9.73 5.97
CA GLU A 86 1.91 -10.91 5.27
C GLU A 86 3.16 -10.59 4.43
N ILE A 87 3.21 -9.42 3.78
CA ILE A 87 4.41 -8.97 3.06
C ILE A 87 5.58 -8.76 4.03
N GLU A 88 5.32 -8.17 5.21
CA GLU A 88 6.34 -7.95 6.24
C GLU A 88 6.92 -9.29 6.75
N ASP A 89 6.06 -10.29 7.02
CA ASP A 89 6.49 -11.63 7.42
C ASP A 89 7.35 -12.32 6.35
N ILE A 90 6.99 -12.16 5.08
CA ILE A 90 7.81 -12.63 3.95
C ILE A 90 9.19 -11.95 3.96
N LEU A 91 9.24 -10.63 4.14
CA LEU A 91 10.49 -9.86 4.21
C LEU A 91 11.35 -10.27 5.41
N LYS A 92 10.77 -10.47 6.60
CA LYS A 92 11.47 -10.96 7.79
C LYS A 92 12.13 -12.31 7.52
N LYS A 93 11.38 -13.25 6.93
CA LYS A 93 11.88 -14.58 6.58
C LYS A 93 12.97 -14.56 5.51
N ALA A 94 12.81 -13.69 4.51
CA ALA A 94 13.78 -13.55 3.42
C ALA A 94 15.09 -12.90 3.88
N THR A 95 15.02 -11.90 4.77
CA THR A 95 16.18 -11.15 5.25
C THR A 95 16.80 -11.72 6.51
N LYS A 96 16.15 -12.69 7.17
CA LYS A 96 16.49 -13.18 8.53
C LYS A 96 16.68 -12.02 9.51
N SER A 97 15.81 -11.01 9.44
CA SER A 97 15.86 -9.85 10.32
C SER A 97 14.51 -9.55 10.93
N ASP A 98 14.51 -9.20 12.21
CA ASP A 98 13.33 -8.74 12.93
C ASP A 98 12.87 -7.34 12.51
N ASN A 99 13.78 -6.56 11.92
CA ASN A 99 13.46 -5.24 11.38
C ASN A 99 13.94 -5.12 9.93
N PRO A 100 13.24 -5.75 8.96
CA PRO A 100 13.63 -5.78 7.54
C PRO A 100 13.52 -4.40 6.84
N LEU A 101 13.19 -3.34 7.57
CA LEU A 101 13.01 -1.98 7.07
C LEU A 101 14.12 -1.02 7.53
N ALA A 102 14.99 -1.43 8.46
CA ALA A 102 16.08 -0.61 9.03
C ALA A 102 17.28 -0.35 8.11
N GLY A 103 17.30 -0.93 6.90
CA GLY A 103 18.35 -0.70 5.91
C GLY A 103 19.60 -1.56 6.11
N ARG A 104 19.98 -2.24 5.01
CA ARG A 104 21.06 -3.24 4.85
C ARG A 104 20.82 -4.57 5.56
N PHE A 105 20.15 -5.48 4.84
CA PHE A 105 20.02 -6.88 5.26
C PHE A 105 21.00 -7.78 4.53
N ARG A 106 21.46 -8.82 5.24
CA ARG A 106 22.24 -9.90 4.65
C ARG A 106 21.28 -10.94 4.09
N LEU A 107 21.13 -10.98 2.78
CA LEU A 107 20.32 -12.02 2.16
C LEU A 107 21.01 -13.39 2.31
N PRO A 108 20.27 -14.44 2.72
CA PRO A 108 20.76 -15.81 2.65
C PRO A 108 21.09 -16.18 1.20
N THR A 109 22.30 -16.69 0.96
CA THR A 109 22.73 -17.12 -0.37
C THR A 109 21.89 -18.32 -0.85
N GLY A 110 21.21 -18.19 -1.99
CA GLY A 110 20.61 -19.29 -2.76
C GLY A 110 19.16 -19.68 -2.42
N HIS A 111 18.42 -20.11 -3.46
CA HIS A 111 17.12 -20.83 -3.61
C HIS A 111 15.97 -20.68 -2.58
N LYS A 112 16.23 -20.50 -1.29
CA LYS A 112 15.23 -20.35 -0.22
C LYS A 112 14.40 -19.08 -0.38
N ILE A 113 15.02 -17.98 -0.81
CA ILE A 113 14.30 -16.72 -1.05
C ILE A 113 13.34 -16.87 -2.23
N MET A 114 13.81 -17.48 -3.32
CA MET A 114 12.98 -17.73 -4.51
C MET A 114 11.75 -18.61 -4.19
N TRP A 115 11.87 -19.57 -3.26
CA TRP A 115 10.75 -20.42 -2.83
C TRP A 115 9.70 -19.68 -1.98
N ILE A 116 10.10 -18.71 -1.15
CA ILE A 116 9.17 -17.92 -0.32
C ILE A 116 8.33 -16.97 -1.20
N PHE A 117 8.94 -16.37 -2.23
CA PHE A 117 8.24 -15.47 -3.15
C PHE A 117 7.39 -16.21 -4.21
N ARG A 118 7.82 -17.38 -4.73
CA ARG A 118 7.11 -18.08 -5.82
C ARG A 118 5.76 -18.71 -5.45
N LYS A 119 5.46 -18.97 -4.18
CA LYS A 119 4.26 -19.73 -3.78
C LYS A 119 2.98 -18.89 -3.81
N GLY A 120 2.44 -18.52 -4.98
CA GLY A 120 1.04 -18.09 -5.23
C GLY A 120 0.48 -16.84 -4.49
N LYS A 121 0.97 -16.51 -3.30
CA LYS A 121 0.60 -15.40 -2.43
C LYS A 121 0.96 -14.05 -3.01
N VAL A 122 2.11 -13.99 -3.67
CA VAL A 122 2.67 -12.82 -4.35
C VAL A 122 1.73 -12.34 -5.47
N GLU A 123 1.27 -13.26 -6.31
CA GLU A 123 0.26 -13.00 -7.34
C GLU A 123 -1.14 -12.70 -6.76
N PHE A 124 -1.50 -13.33 -5.64
CA PHE A 124 -2.73 -13.01 -4.92
C PHE A 124 -2.72 -11.58 -4.36
N PHE A 125 -1.64 -11.15 -3.71
CA PHE A 125 -1.51 -9.79 -3.19
C PHE A 125 -1.52 -8.75 -4.31
N ARG A 126 -0.88 -9.06 -5.44
CA ARG A 126 -0.93 -8.20 -6.62
C ARG A 126 -2.36 -7.96 -7.11
N ARG A 127 -3.11 -9.05 -7.32
CA ARG A 127 -4.53 -8.96 -7.74
C ARG A 127 -5.38 -8.23 -6.71
N LEU A 128 -5.15 -8.47 -5.42
CA LEU A 128 -5.88 -7.81 -4.34
C LEU A 128 -5.58 -6.31 -4.29
N LEU A 129 -4.30 -5.92 -4.40
CA LEU A 129 -3.89 -4.51 -4.43
C LEU A 129 -4.42 -3.78 -5.66
N GLU A 130 -4.40 -4.41 -6.84
CA GLU A 130 -5.00 -3.82 -8.05
C GLU A 130 -6.53 -3.67 -7.91
N SER A 131 -7.21 -4.64 -7.31
CA SER A 131 -8.64 -4.52 -7.01
C SER A 131 -8.92 -3.35 -6.05
N LEU A 132 -8.17 -3.25 -4.95
CA LEU A 132 -8.34 -2.17 -3.97
C LEU A 132 -8.02 -0.80 -4.59
N LYS A 133 -7.00 -0.73 -5.45
CA LYS A 133 -6.61 0.48 -6.18
C LYS A 133 -7.74 0.98 -7.08
N SER A 134 -8.40 0.10 -7.84
CA SER A 134 -9.54 0.48 -8.66
C SER A 134 -10.68 1.07 -7.81
N THR A 135 -10.99 0.46 -6.66
CA THR A 135 -12.02 0.98 -5.75
C THR A 135 -11.67 2.37 -5.22
N ILE A 136 -10.43 2.58 -4.76
CA ILE A 136 -10.02 3.90 -4.25
C ILE A 136 -9.99 4.95 -5.35
N LEU A 137 -9.59 4.60 -6.57
CA LEU A 137 -9.60 5.55 -7.70
C LEU A 137 -11.01 6.03 -8.03
N VAL A 138 -12.01 5.15 -7.91
CA VAL A 138 -13.42 5.54 -8.07
C VAL A 138 -13.84 6.47 -6.93
N GLU A 139 -13.52 6.14 -5.68
CA GLU A 139 -13.85 6.98 -4.52
C GLU A 139 -13.20 8.37 -4.62
N LEU A 140 -11.93 8.43 -5.04
CA LEU A 140 -11.20 9.66 -5.30
C LEU A 140 -11.83 10.49 -6.42
N ALA A 141 -12.26 9.86 -7.51
CA ALA A 141 -12.93 10.55 -8.60
C ALA A 141 -14.26 11.19 -8.14
N VAL A 142 -15.04 10.46 -7.33
CA VAL A 142 -16.29 10.96 -6.74
C VAL A 142 -16.00 12.14 -5.79
N LEU A 143 -15.01 12.02 -4.91
CA LEU A 143 -14.63 13.10 -3.98
C LEU A 143 -14.17 14.36 -4.74
N ASN A 144 -13.30 14.21 -5.73
CA ASN A 144 -12.81 15.33 -6.53
C ASN A 144 -13.94 16.00 -7.33
N TYR A 145 -14.88 15.22 -7.86
CA TYR A 145 -16.05 15.77 -8.54
C TYR A 145 -16.94 16.57 -7.59
N ALA A 146 -17.24 16.02 -6.40
CA ALA A 146 -18.03 16.73 -5.39
C ALA A 146 -17.36 18.04 -4.97
N ILE A 147 -16.05 18.01 -4.67
CA ILE A 147 -15.26 19.21 -4.34
C ILE A 147 -15.38 20.25 -5.47
N LYS A 148 -15.17 19.85 -6.72
CA LYS A 148 -15.23 20.75 -7.87
C LYS A 148 -16.61 21.39 -8.00
N VAL A 149 -17.68 20.61 -7.96
CA VAL A 149 -19.06 21.11 -8.05
C VAL A 149 -19.36 22.11 -6.94
N THR A 150 -19.00 21.80 -5.69
CA THR A 150 -19.26 22.71 -4.57
C THR A 150 -18.43 23.99 -4.64
N SER A 151 -17.18 23.92 -5.10
CA SER A 151 -16.31 25.10 -5.27
C SER A 151 -16.74 26.04 -6.40
N HIS A 152 -17.53 25.57 -7.37
CA HIS A 152 -18.12 26.40 -8.42
C HIS A 152 -19.47 27.03 -8.02
N LEU A 153 -20.07 26.56 -6.92
CA LEU A 153 -21.36 27.04 -6.41
C LEU A 153 -21.22 28.02 -5.23
N SER A 154 -20.01 28.14 -4.66
CA SER A 154 -19.62 29.11 -3.61
C SER A 154 -18.95 30.34 -4.19
#